data_AF-A0A7C5NFF4-F1
#
_entry.id   AF-A0A7C5NFF4-F1
#
_cell.length_a   1.000
_cell.length_b   1.000
_cell.length_c   1.000
_cell.angle_alpha   90.00
_cell.angle_beta   90.00
_cell.angle_gamma   90.00
#
_symmetry.space_group_name_H-M   'P 1'
#
loop_
_entity.id
_entity.type
_entity.pdbx_description
1 polymer ?
#
loop_
_entity_poly.entity_id
_entity_poly.type
_entity_poly.pdbx_seq_one_letter_code
_entity_poly.pdbx_strand_id
1 'polypeptide(L)'
;MAVERTASPIDEMHVPARLDARVVAPGDAPRLHGYDVQSDLARHYGFAEVALLALTSAAPSREQGLAFNVALGFLCPITVGEAPSHAASLAQLCSAKVSGVSAVAAIGLAEQARFTLAGLSELRSWLIGGRVGDAPAVESEPSPAVTRFHDCLRATGFTVHDADSCLPLDAAIVAALHDLGLEQSWQIEAAWSMARLPVVLAEAMSREPAELRGYPIRTPEFEITGERP
;
A
#
# COMPACT_ATOMS: atom_id res chain seq x y z
N MET A 1 -9.75 42.79 31.08
CA MET A 1 -10.40 41.53 31.49
C MET A 1 -9.54 40.38 31.00
N ALA A 2 -8.94 39.61 31.89
CA ALA A 2 -8.19 38.42 31.51
C ALA A 2 -9.19 37.29 31.20
N VAL A 3 -9.02 36.64 30.05
CA VAL A 3 -9.82 35.46 29.69
C VAL A 3 -9.30 34.30 30.54
N GLU A 4 -10.15 33.81 31.42
CA GLU A 4 -9.87 32.64 32.25
C GLU A 4 -9.77 31.42 31.32
N ARG A 5 -8.58 30.84 31.21
CA ARG A 5 -8.37 29.60 30.44
C ARG A 5 -8.96 28.45 31.24
N THR A 6 -10.07 27.91 30.77
CA THR A 6 -10.56 26.60 31.21
C THR A 6 -9.52 25.54 30.87
N ALA A 7 -9.08 24.77 31.88
CA ALA A 7 -8.17 23.66 31.66
C ALA A 7 -8.77 22.68 30.66
N SER A 8 -8.00 22.33 29.64
CA SER A 8 -8.38 21.33 28.64
C SER A 8 -8.22 19.94 29.26
N PRO A 9 -9.02 18.93 28.85
CA PRO A 9 -8.78 17.54 29.23
C PRO A 9 -7.33 17.06 28.97
N ILE A 10 -6.61 17.66 28.02
CA ILE A 10 -5.19 17.39 27.76
C ILE A 10 -4.29 17.86 28.91
N ASP A 11 -4.64 18.95 29.59
CA ASP A 11 -3.86 19.53 30.68
C ASP A 11 -3.94 18.66 31.95
N GLU A 12 -4.97 17.82 32.07
CA GLU A 12 -5.21 16.93 33.21
C GLU A 12 -4.72 15.49 32.97
N MET A 13 -4.37 15.12 31.73
CA MET A 13 -3.90 13.78 31.41
C MET A 13 -2.46 13.55 31.87
N HIS A 14 -2.20 12.38 32.47
CA HIS A 14 -0.82 11.93 32.72
C HIS A 14 -0.15 11.58 31.40
N VAL A 15 0.60 12.54 30.85
CA VAL A 15 1.34 12.36 29.59
C VAL A 15 2.65 11.59 29.89
N PRO A 16 2.88 10.43 29.25
CA PRO A 16 4.15 9.72 29.39
C PRO A 16 5.33 10.60 29.00
N ALA A 17 6.42 10.54 29.75
CA ALA A 17 7.62 11.33 29.46
C ALA A 17 8.39 10.82 28.22
N ARG A 18 8.06 9.63 27.70
CA ARG A 18 8.76 8.96 26.59
C ARG A 18 7.77 8.19 25.71
N LEU A 19 8.13 8.05 24.44
CA LEU A 19 7.46 7.18 23.47
C LEU A 19 8.18 5.82 23.43
N ASP A 20 7.42 4.73 23.45
CA ASP A 20 7.97 3.37 23.33
C ASP A 20 8.03 2.94 21.87
N ALA A 21 9.25 2.76 21.34
CA ALA A 21 9.47 2.18 20.02
C ALA A 21 9.39 0.65 20.10
N ARG A 22 8.58 0.03 19.24
CA ARG A 22 8.37 -1.44 19.23
C ARG A 22 8.97 -2.16 18.03
N VAL A 23 9.12 -1.45 16.92
CA VAL A 23 9.50 -2.04 15.63
C VAL A 23 11.00 -1.88 15.36
N VAL A 24 11.54 -0.68 15.60
CA VAL A 24 12.95 -0.37 15.33
C VAL A 24 13.65 0.03 16.61
N ALA A 25 14.77 -0.63 16.92
CA ALA A 25 15.71 -0.19 17.93
C ALA A 25 16.90 0.49 17.24
N PRO A 26 17.12 1.80 17.44
CA PRO A 26 18.28 2.49 16.88
C PRO A 26 19.57 2.13 17.63
N GLY A 27 20.73 2.48 17.06
CA GLY A 27 22.05 2.27 17.67
C GLY A 27 23.11 1.95 16.63
N ASP A 28 24.31 1.57 17.09
CA ASP A 28 25.43 1.18 16.21
C ASP A 28 25.16 -0.11 15.43
N ALA A 29 24.25 -0.95 15.95
CA ALA A 29 23.71 -2.13 15.30
C ALA A 29 22.17 -2.05 15.32
N PRO A 30 21.55 -1.26 14.41
CA PRO A 30 20.12 -1.03 14.42
C PRO A 30 19.36 -2.33 14.20
N ARG A 31 18.23 -2.50 14.91
CA ARG A 31 17.43 -3.73 14.84
C ARG A 31 16.01 -3.46 14.37
N LEU A 32 15.50 -4.32 13.50
CA LEU A 32 14.09 -4.36 13.06
C LEU A 32 13.46 -5.64 13.60
N HIS A 33 12.43 -5.53 14.45
CA HIS A 33 11.80 -6.69 15.13
C HIS A 33 12.81 -7.64 15.80
N GLY A 34 13.91 -7.08 16.30
CA GLY A 34 15.00 -7.83 16.93
C GLY A 34 16.12 -8.31 15.99
N TYR A 35 15.93 -8.28 14.67
CA TYR A 35 16.95 -8.67 13.68
C TYR A 35 17.93 -7.54 13.41
N ASP A 36 19.23 -7.86 13.32
CA ASP A 36 20.27 -6.88 13.00
C ASP A 36 20.17 -6.44 11.53
N VAL A 37 19.91 -5.16 11.29
CA VAL A 37 19.64 -4.67 9.93
C VAL A 37 20.88 -4.77 9.03
N GLN A 38 22.06 -4.50 9.56
CA GLN A 38 23.28 -4.35 8.76
C GLN A 38 24.07 -5.64 8.61
N SER A 39 24.13 -6.43 9.69
CA SER A 39 24.92 -7.67 9.74
C SER A 39 24.12 -8.91 9.33
N ASP A 40 22.79 -8.86 9.43
CA ASP A 40 21.90 -9.99 9.11
C ASP A 40 20.99 -9.64 7.92
N LEU A 41 20.03 -8.72 8.10
CA LEU A 41 19.01 -8.45 7.08
C LEU A 41 19.60 -8.03 5.73
N ALA A 42 20.51 -7.06 5.71
CA ALA A 42 21.13 -6.57 4.48
C ALA A 42 21.99 -7.60 3.74
N ARG A 43 22.39 -8.69 4.41
CA ARG A 43 23.21 -9.76 3.81
C ARG A 43 22.38 -10.92 3.29
N HIS A 44 21.27 -11.21 3.94
CA HIS A 44 20.51 -12.44 3.71
C HIS A 44 19.16 -12.23 3.05
N TYR A 45 18.63 -11.01 3.05
CA TYR A 45 17.28 -10.69 2.58
C TYR A 45 17.30 -9.55 1.55
N GLY A 46 16.41 -9.65 0.57
CA GLY A 46 16.08 -8.57 -0.35
C GLY A 46 15.15 -7.53 0.29
N PHE A 47 15.00 -6.38 -0.39
CA PHE A 47 14.16 -5.28 0.10
C PHE A 47 12.70 -5.70 0.36
N ALA A 48 12.11 -6.50 -0.55
CA ALA A 48 10.74 -6.98 -0.39
C ALA A 48 10.59 -7.89 0.84
N GLU A 49 11.57 -8.75 1.13
CA GLU A 49 11.56 -9.62 2.31
C GLU A 49 11.69 -8.82 3.61
N VAL A 50 12.53 -7.78 3.63
CA VAL A 50 12.65 -6.87 4.78
C VAL A 50 11.35 -6.09 5.00
N ALA A 51 10.67 -5.66 3.92
CA ALA A 51 9.37 -5.02 4.02
C ALA A 51 8.29 -5.99 4.53
N LEU A 52 8.30 -7.25 4.07
CA LEU A 52 7.41 -8.29 4.58
C LEU A 52 7.63 -8.52 6.08
N LEU A 53 8.88 -8.69 6.50
CA LEU A 53 9.26 -8.78 7.93
C LEU A 53 8.77 -7.57 8.71
N ALA A 54 8.92 -6.35 8.18
CA ALA A 54 8.46 -5.14 8.87
C ALA A 54 6.95 -5.15 9.10
N LEU A 55 6.18 -5.64 8.12
CA LEU A 55 4.71 -5.70 8.16
C LEU A 55 4.19 -6.85 9.02
N THR A 56 4.84 -8.02 9.01
CA THR A 56 4.35 -9.25 9.68
C THR A 56 5.06 -9.58 10.98
N SER A 57 6.17 -8.92 11.29
CA SER A 57 7.09 -9.22 12.41
C SER A 57 7.75 -10.61 12.38
N ALA A 58 7.62 -11.34 11.28
CA ALA A 58 8.21 -12.66 11.08
C ALA A 58 9.17 -12.66 9.88
N ALA A 59 10.34 -13.28 10.02
CA ALA A 59 11.28 -13.42 8.92
C ALA A 59 10.69 -14.38 7.87
N PRO A 60 10.57 -13.96 6.60
CA PRO A 60 9.98 -14.80 5.58
C PRO A 60 10.93 -15.94 5.17
N SER A 61 10.36 -17.07 4.73
CA SER A 61 11.09 -18.04 3.94
C SER A 61 11.46 -17.46 2.57
N ARG A 62 12.39 -18.13 1.87
CA ARG A 62 12.78 -17.72 0.51
C ARG A 62 11.59 -17.74 -0.45
N GLU A 63 10.75 -18.76 -0.36
CA GLU A 63 9.54 -18.91 -1.18
C GLU A 63 8.55 -17.78 -0.89
N GLN A 64 8.34 -17.44 0.39
CA GLN A 64 7.50 -16.31 0.79
C GLN A 64 8.04 -14.99 0.27
N GLY A 65 9.35 -14.76 0.36
CA GLY A 65 10.02 -13.57 -0.17
C GLY A 65 9.82 -13.39 -1.67
N LEU A 66 10.01 -14.47 -2.43
CA LEU A 66 9.80 -14.47 -3.88
C LEU A 66 8.32 -14.26 -4.23
N ALA A 67 7.40 -14.93 -3.54
CA ALA A 67 5.96 -14.78 -3.78
C ALA A 67 5.46 -13.36 -3.47
N PHE A 68 5.94 -12.76 -2.37
CA PHE A 68 5.65 -11.37 -2.04
C PHE A 68 6.18 -10.42 -3.12
N ASN A 69 7.40 -10.64 -3.62
CA ASN A 69 7.96 -9.86 -4.72
C ASN A 69 7.14 -9.99 -6.01
N VAL A 70 6.61 -11.19 -6.32
CA VAL A 70 5.65 -11.38 -7.43
C VAL A 70 4.39 -10.56 -7.20
N ALA A 71 3.78 -10.64 -6.01
CA ALA A 71 2.58 -9.86 -5.69
C ALA A 71 2.80 -8.34 -5.84
N LEU A 72 3.90 -7.81 -5.31
CA LEU A 72 4.27 -6.40 -5.49
C LEU A 72 4.47 -6.05 -6.98
N GLY A 73 5.08 -6.94 -7.75
CA GLY A 73 5.27 -6.75 -9.20
C GLY A 73 3.95 -6.64 -9.97
N PHE A 74 2.93 -7.42 -9.61
CA PHE A 74 1.60 -7.35 -10.22
C PHE A 74 0.76 -6.15 -9.72
N LEU A 75 1.04 -5.64 -8.52
CA LEU A 75 0.42 -4.41 -8.00
C LEU A 75 1.03 -3.12 -8.58
N CYS A 76 2.29 -3.19 -9.02
CA CYS A 76 3.11 -2.07 -9.46
C CYS A 76 2.49 -1.23 -10.59
N PRO A 77 1.86 -1.81 -11.65
CA PRO A 77 1.30 -1.02 -12.73
C PRO A 77 0.22 -0.04 -12.23
N ILE A 78 0.43 1.23 -12.57
CA ILE A 78 -0.51 2.32 -12.37
C ILE A 78 -0.34 3.30 -13.54
N THR A 79 -1.43 3.90 -13.99
CA THR A 79 -1.41 4.87 -15.09
C THR A 79 -1.59 6.29 -14.58
N VAL A 80 -1.18 7.29 -15.37
CA VAL A 80 -1.46 8.70 -15.05
C VAL A 80 -2.95 9.07 -15.06
N GLY A 81 -3.79 8.19 -15.61
CA GLY A 81 -5.25 8.33 -15.54
C GLY A 81 -5.82 8.01 -14.15
N GLU A 82 -5.04 7.38 -13.28
CA GLU A 82 -5.45 7.07 -11.91
C GLU A 82 -5.12 8.23 -10.97
N ALA A 83 -6.03 8.48 -10.01
CA ALA A 83 -6.00 9.65 -9.14
C ALA A 83 -4.65 9.89 -8.43
N PRO A 84 -3.94 8.88 -7.88
CA PRO A 84 -2.68 9.12 -7.18
C PRO A 84 -1.58 9.63 -8.11
N SER A 85 -1.46 9.04 -9.30
CA SER A 85 -0.47 9.44 -10.30
C SER A 85 -0.78 10.80 -10.90
N HIS A 86 -2.06 11.07 -11.15
CA HIS A 86 -2.55 12.37 -11.59
C HIS A 86 -2.24 13.47 -10.57
N ALA A 87 -2.56 13.25 -9.29
CA ALA A 87 -2.34 14.23 -8.23
C ALA A 87 -0.84 14.52 -8.00
N ALA A 88 0.01 13.48 -8.00
CA ALA A 88 1.46 13.66 -7.89
C ALA A 88 2.03 14.45 -9.08
N SER A 89 1.57 14.16 -10.30
CA SER A 89 1.92 14.92 -11.51
C SER A 89 1.51 16.40 -11.41
N LEU A 90 0.31 16.68 -10.91
CA LEU A 90 -0.15 18.06 -10.67
C LEU A 90 0.71 18.77 -9.63
N ALA A 91 1.09 18.09 -8.53
CA ALA A 91 1.98 18.67 -7.53
C ALA A 91 3.33 19.06 -8.15
N GLN A 92 3.90 18.20 -9.00
CA GLN A 92 5.14 18.51 -9.73
C GLN A 92 4.98 19.71 -10.67
N LEU A 93 3.89 19.76 -11.44
CA LEU A 93 3.61 20.89 -12.34
C LEU A 93 3.44 22.21 -11.57
N CYS A 94 2.89 22.16 -10.36
CA CYS A 94 2.83 23.29 -9.43
C CYS A 94 4.17 23.59 -8.75
N SER A 95 5.28 23.00 -9.20
CA SER A 95 6.64 23.19 -8.66
C SER A 95 6.76 22.81 -7.18
N ALA A 96 5.96 21.85 -6.71
CA ALA A 96 6.15 21.28 -5.39
C ALA A 96 7.56 20.66 -5.30
N LYS A 97 8.16 20.72 -4.11
CA LYS A 97 9.39 19.98 -3.84
C LYS A 97 9.14 18.48 -3.98
N VAL A 98 10.18 17.70 -4.29
CA VAL A 98 10.10 16.23 -4.39
C VAL A 98 9.40 15.61 -3.17
N SER A 99 9.71 16.08 -1.96
CA SER A 99 9.05 15.60 -0.74
C SER A 99 7.54 15.86 -0.72
N GLY A 100 7.09 16.97 -1.28
CA GLY A 100 5.66 17.29 -1.44
C GLY A 100 4.99 16.39 -2.47
N VAL A 101 5.67 16.12 -3.60
CA VAL A 101 5.17 15.19 -4.62
C VAL A 101 5.07 13.77 -4.05
N SER A 102 6.09 13.30 -3.33
CA SER A 102 6.08 12.02 -2.62
C SER A 102 4.94 11.91 -1.62
N ALA A 103 4.67 12.98 -0.85
CA ALA A 103 3.57 12.99 0.11
C ALA A 103 2.20 12.88 -0.57
N VAL A 104 1.97 13.64 -1.65
CA VAL A 104 0.73 13.57 -2.43
C VAL A 104 0.54 12.17 -3.04
N ALA A 105 1.61 11.62 -3.62
CA ALA A 105 1.60 10.26 -4.17
C ALA A 105 1.23 9.22 -3.10
N ALA A 106 1.90 9.26 -1.94
CA ALA A 106 1.69 8.29 -0.86
C ALA A 106 0.27 8.37 -0.28
N ILE A 107 -0.27 9.58 -0.07
CA ILE A 107 -1.65 9.76 0.40
C ILE A 107 -2.65 9.23 -0.63
N GLY A 108 -2.49 9.61 -1.90
CA GLY A 108 -3.37 9.14 -2.96
C GLY A 108 -3.36 7.62 -3.09
N LEU A 109 -2.19 7.00 -3.03
CA LEU A 109 -2.04 5.54 -3.12
C LEU A 109 -2.68 4.82 -1.93
N ALA A 110 -2.51 5.34 -0.71
CA ALA A 110 -3.14 4.77 0.48
C ALA A 110 -4.67 4.85 0.39
N GLU A 111 -5.21 5.99 -0.06
CA GLU A 111 -6.64 6.18 -0.27
C GLU A 111 -7.20 5.26 -1.36
N GLN A 112 -6.48 5.11 -2.48
CA GLN A 112 -6.86 4.18 -3.54
C GLN A 112 -6.85 2.73 -3.03
N ALA A 113 -5.80 2.31 -2.34
CA ALA A 113 -5.70 0.95 -1.80
C ALA A 113 -6.83 0.65 -0.81
N ARG A 114 -7.12 1.59 0.10
CA ARG A 114 -8.23 1.50 1.04
C ARG A 114 -9.58 1.37 0.33
N PHE A 115 -9.83 2.19 -0.70
CA PHE A 115 -11.05 2.12 -1.49
C PHE A 115 -11.21 0.78 -2.20
N THR A 116 -10.15 0.29 -2.85
CA THR A 116 -10.15 -1.02 -3.51
C THR A 116 -10.43 -2.15 -2.51
N LEU A 117 -9.78 -2.14 -1.34
CA LEU A 117 -9.99 -3.16 -0.32
C LEU A 117 -11.37 -3.11 0.33
N ALA A 118 -12.00 -1.94 0.43
CA ALA A 118 -13.39 -1.83 0.85
C ALA A 118 -14.33 -2.55 -0.14
N GLY A 119 -14.05 -2.45 -1.44
CA GLY A 119 -14.73 -3.22 -2.50
C GLY A 119 -14.51 -4.73 -2.41
N LEU A 120 -13.46 -5.18 -1.73
CA LEU A 120 -13.13 -6.60 -1.50
C LEU A 120 -13.48 -7.08 -0.08
N SER A 121 -14.37 -6.38 0.63
CA SER A 121 -14.70 -6.68 2.03
C SER A 121 -15.27 -8.09 2.25
N GLU A 122 -16.09 -8.61 1.34
CA GLU A 122 -16.62 -9.98 1.40
C GLU A 122 -15.50 -11.02 1.28
N LEU A 123 -14.60 -10.86 0.30
CA LEU A 123 -13.42 -11.71 0.13
C LEU A 123 -12.56 -11.72 1.39
N ARG A 124 -12.28 -10.55 1.95
CA ARG A 124 -11.49 -10.45 3.18
C ARG A 124 -12.16 -11.16 4.35
N SER A 125 -13.48 -11.04 4.46
CA SER A 125 -14.24 -11.72 5.51
C SER A 125 -14.19 -13.24 5.33
N TRP A 126 -14.27 -13.72 4.10
CA TRP A 126 -14.12 -15.14 3.76
C TRP A 126 -12.70 -15.67 4.07
N LEU A 127 -11.64 -14.93 3.69
CA LEU A 127 -10.25 -15.29 3.99
C LEU A 127 -10.00 -15.38 5.51
N ILE A 128 -10.41 -14.36 6.27
CA ILE A 128 -10.27 -14.31 7.74
C ILE A 128 -11.11 -15.40 8.40
N GLY A 129 -12.30 -15.69 7.86
CA GLY A 129 -13.19 -16.74 8.33
C GLY A 129 -12.70 -18.16 8.05
N GLY A 130 -11.49 -18.35 7.51
CA GLY A 130 -10.93 -19.66 7.21
C GLY A 130 -11.50 -20.30 5.95
N ARG A 131 -12.02 -19.49 5.01
CA ARG A 131 -12.49 -19.92 3.68
C ARG A 131 -13.65 -20.91 3.71
N VAL A 132 -14.61 -20.68 4.62
CA VAL A 132 -15.79 -21.54 4.71
C VAL A 132 -16.78 -21.18 3.60
N GLY A 133 -17.10 -22.17 2.75
CA GLY A 133 -18.02 -22.00 1.62
C GLY A 133 -17.32 -21.50 0.35
N ASP A 134 -18.12 -21.14 -0.65
CA ASP A 134 -17.63 -20.67 -1.94
C ASP A 134 -16.94 -19.31 -1.83
N ALA A 135 -15.87 -19.11 -2.62
CA ALA A 135 -15.18 -17.83 -2.67
C ALA A 135 -16.11 -16.74 -3.25
N PRO A 136 -16.14 -15.53 -2.66
CA PRO A 136 -16.88 -14.42 -3.22
C PRO A 136 -16.15 -13.85 -4.44
N ALA A 137 -16.91 -13.27 -5.37
CA ALA A 137 -16.40 -12.63 -6.59
C ALA A 137 -15.66 -13.57 -7.56
N VAL A 138 -16.14 -14.80 -7.71
CA VAL A 138 -15.63 -15.74 -8.72
C VAL A 138 -16.17 -15.35 -10.11
N GLU A 139 -15.25 -15.10 -11.04
CA GLU A 139 -15.54 -14.96 -12.47
C GLU A 139 -15.81 -16.34 -13.10
N SER A 140 -16.45 -16.38 -14.28
CA SER A 140 -16.69 -17.66 -14.97
C SER A 140 -15.40 -18.30 -15.50
N GLU A 141 -14.41 -17.47 -15.87
CA GLU A 141 -13.11 -17.91 -16.40
C GLU A 141 -12.02 -16.94 -15.94
N PRO A 142 -10.79 -17.42 -15.65
CA PRO A 142 -9.72 -16.55 -15.18
C PRO A 142 -9.19 -15.70 -16.33
N SER A 143 -9.03 -14.39 -16.08
CA SER A 143 -8.39 -13.50 -17.06
C SER A 143 -6.93 -13.92 -17.35
N PRO A 144 -6.37 -13.59 -18.54
CA PRO A 144 -4.97 -13.89 -18.84
C PRO A 144 -3.96 -13.29 -17.86
N ALA A 145 -4.31 -12.19 -17.18
CA ALA A 145 -3.46 -11.57 -16.16
C ALA A 145 -3.42 -12.42 -14.88
N VAL A 146 -4.57 -12.96 -14.45
CA VAL A 146 -4.68 -13.88 -13.30
C VAL A 146 -3.90 -15.16 -13.57
N THR A 147 -4.02 -15.74 -14.78
CA THR A 147 -3.23 -16.92 -15.16
C THR A 147 -1.73 -16.67 -15.05
N ARG A 148 -1.23 -15.54 -15.59
CA ARG A 148 0.20 -15.17 -15.47
C ARG A 148 0.62 -14.97 -14.03
N PHE A 149 -0.25 -14.37 -13.20
CA PHE A 149 0.03 -14.18 -11.77
C PHE A 149 0.21 -15.54 -11.06
N HIS A 150 -0.71 -16.48 -11.26
CA HIS A 150 -0.60 -17.83 -10.69
C HIS A 150 0.59 -18.62 -11.24
N ASP A 151 0.92 -18.50 -12.53
CA ASP A 151 2.12 -19.11 -13.11
C ASP A 151 3.39 -18.59 -12.43
N CYS A 152 3.50 -17.27 -12.23
CA CYS A 152 4.62 -16.66 -11.54
C CYS A 152 4.70 -17.11 -10.07
N LEU A 153 3.57 -17.18 -9.37
CA LEU A 153 3.51 -17.67 -7.98
C LEU A 153 3.95 -19.14 -7.89
N ARG A 154 3.44 -20.01 -8.76
CA ARG A 154 3.85 -21.43 -8.81
C ARG A 154 5.36 -21.58 -9.02
N ALA A 155 5.97 -20.73 -9.83
CA ALA A 155 7.42 -20.74 -10.06
C ALA A 155 8.25 -20.37 -8.81
N THR A 156 7.66 -19.75 -7.78
CA THR A 156 8.34 -19.45 -6.52
C THR A 156 8.40 -20.64 -5.55
N GLY A 157 7.60 -21.68 -5.79
CA GLY A 157 7.41 -22.79 -4.86
C GLY A 157 6.49 -22.48 -3.68
N PHE A 158 5.94 -21.26 -3.59
CA PHE A 158 4.95 -20.89 -2.59
C PHE A 158 3.55 -21.38 -2.98
N THR A 159 2.88 -22.03 -2.03
CA THR A 159 1.49 -22.49 -2.20
C THR A 159 0.52 -21.39 -1.79
N VAL A 160 -0.27 -20.90 -2.74
CA VAL A 160 -1.41 -20.03 -2.47
C VAL A 160 -2.66 -20.90 -2.41
N HIS A 161 -3.44 -20.75 -1.35
CA HIS A 161 -4.74 -21.40 -1.25
C HIS A 161 -5.66 -20.84 -2.33
N ASP A 162 -6.48 -21.72 -2.91
CA ASP A 162 -7.48 -21.33 -3.91
C ASP A 162 -6.87 -20.77 -5.21
N ALA A 163 -5.65 -21.15 -5.57
CA ALA A 163 -5.03 -20.76 -6.84
C ALA A 163 -5.84 -21.19 -8.09
N ASP A 164 -6.77 -22.12 -7.93
CA ASP A 164 -7.69 -22.58 -8.99
C ASP A 164 -9.02 -21.80 -9.02
N SER A 165 -9.25 -20.90 -8.04
CA SER A 165 -10.43 -20.03 -8.04
C SER A 165 -10.30 -18.96 -9.11
N CYS A 166 -11.39 -18.67 -9.83
CA CYS A 166 -11.41 -17.64 -10.88
C CYS A 166 -11.61 -16.24 -10.27
N LEU A 167 -10.75 -15.86 -9.31
CA LEU A 167 -10.79 -14.54 -8.71
C LEU A 167 -10.29 -13.47 -9.70
N PRO A 168 -10.86 -12.25 -9.71
CA PRO A 168 -10.27 -11.14 -10.43
C PRO A 168 -8.87 -10.84 -9.87
N LEU A 169 -8.01 -10.21 -10.69
CA LEU A 169 -6.58 -10.05 -10.36
C LEU A 169 -6.34 -9.43 -8.98
N ASP A 170 -7.03 -8.33 -8.66
CA ASP A 170 -6.90 -7.66 -7.36
C ASP A 170 -7.29 -8.57 -6.20
N ALA A 171 -8.33 -9.39 -6.34
CA ALA A 171 -8.75 -10.37 -5.35
C ALA A 171 -7.73 -11.51 -5.19
N ALA A 172 -7.19 -12.02 -6.31
CA ALA A 172 -6.16 -13.05 -6.29
C ALA A 172 -4.88 -12.57 -5.59
N ILE A 173 -4.47 -11.31 -5.84
CA ILE A 173 -3.33 -10.70 -5.15
C ILE A 173 -3.61 -10.56 -3.66
N VAL A 174 -4.79 -10.08 -3.26
CA VAL A 174 -5.17 -9.95 -1.84
C VAL A 174 -5.17 -11.31 -1.13
N ALA A 175 -5.67 -12.37 -1.78
CA ALA A 175 -5.62 -13.72 -1.24
C ALA A 175 -4.18 -14.21 -1.04
N ALA A 176 -3.29 -13.97 -2.02
CA ALA A 176 -1.87 -14.31 -1.90
C ALA A 176 -1.17 -13.52 -0.78
N LEU A 177 -1.47 -12.23 -0.63
CA LEU A 177 -0.94 -11.40 0.46
C LEU A 177 -1.43 -11.88 1.83
N HIS A 178 -2.69 -12.31 1.93
CA HIS A 178 -3.22 -12.91 3.15
C HIS A 178 -2.47 -14.21 3.51
N ASP A 179 -2.21 -15.08 2.53
CA ASP A 179 -1.42 -16.30 2.74
C ASP A 179 0.04 -16.04 3.11
N LEU A 180 0.57 -14.88 2.73
CA LEU A 180 1.89 -14.39 3.18
C LEU A 180 1.87 -13.79 4.60
N GLY A 181 0.72 -13.80 5.28
CA GLY A 181 0.56 -13.32 6.66
C GLY A 181 0.14 -11.86 6.79
N LEU A 182 -0.24 -11.18 5.70
CA LEU A 182 -0.79 -9.82 5.75
C LEU A 182 -2.32 -9.89 6.01
N GLU A 183 -2.69 -10.19 7.25
CA GLU A 183 -4.09 -10.41 7.64
C GLU A 183 -4.87 -9.10 7.87
N GLN A 184 -4.18 -8.03 8.26
CA GLN A 184 -4.78 -6.74 8.62
C GLN A 184 -4.87 -5.82 7.39
N SER A 185 -5.96 -5.04 7.28
CA SER A 185 -6.18 -4.14 6.13
C SER A 185 -4.99 -3.22 5.90
N TRP A 186 -4.48 -2.59 6.96
CA TRP A 186 -3.37 -1.63 6.85
C TRP A 186 -2.08 -2.27 6.32
N GLN A 187 -1.84 -3.58 6.57
CA GLN A 187 -0.66 -4.27 6.04
C GLN A 187 -0.76 -4.38 4.51
N ILE A 188 -1.94 -4.77 4.02
CA ILE A 188 -2.20 -4.90 2.58
C ILE A 188 -2.20 -3.52 1.92
N GLU A 189 -2.83 -2.51 2.54
CA GLU A 189 -2.80 -1.12 2.08
C GLU A 189 -1.36 -0.59 1.96
N ALA A 190 -0.52 -0.88 2.95
CA ALA A 190 0.89 -0.51 2.95
C ALA A 190 1.68 -1.21 1.84
N ALA A 191 1.50 -2.53 1.66
CA ALA A 191 2.14 -3.28 0.58
C ALA A 191 1.74 -2.76 -0.80
N TRP A 192 0.44 -2.49 -1.00
CA TRP A 192 -0.12 -1.95 -2.22
C TRP A 192 0.44 -0.55 -2.55
N SER A 193 0.45 0.34 -1.55
CA SER A 193 0.97 1.69 -1.71
C SER A 193 2.47 1.67 -2.01
N MET A 194 3.24 0.83 -1.31
CA MET A 194 4.67 0.66 -1.51
C MET A 194 4.99 0.13 -2.92
N ALA A 195 4.20 -0.82 -3.44
CA ALA A 195 4.41 -1.39 -4.78
C ALA A 195 4.30 -0.34 -5.89
N ARG A 196 3.37 0.62 -5.76
CA ARG A 196 3.06 1.62 -6.79
C ARG A 196 3.83 2.92 -6.66
N LEU A 197 4.30 3.26 -5.45
CA LEU A 197 4.96 4.54 -5.18
C LEU A 197 6.12 4.87 -6.13
N PRO A 198 7.04 3.93 -6.46
CA PRO A 198 8.13 4.23 -7.39
C PRO A 198 7.64 4.63 -8.78
N VAL A 199 6.59 3.97 -9.30
CA VAL A 199 6.03 4.26 -10.64
C VAL A 199 5.33 5.61 -10.65
N VAL A 200 4.54 5.92 -9.60
CA VAL A 200 3.90 7.23 -9.47
C VAL A 200 4.94 8.36 -9.42
N LEU A 201 6.02 8.17 -8.67
CA LEU A 201 7.08 9.18 -8.59
C LEU A 201 7.82 9.32 -9.92
N ALA A 202 8.14 8.22 -10.60
CA ALA A 202 8.78 8.26 -11.91
C ALA A 202 7.90 9.00 -12.93
N GLU A 203 6.60 8.70 -12.98
CA GLU A 203 5.64 9.40 -13.85
C GLU A 203 5.56 10.90 -13.50
N ALA A 204 5.42 11.25 -12.22
CA ALA A 204 5.36 12.64 -11.81
C ALA A 204 6.65 13.40 -12.16
N MET A 205 7.82 12.83 -11.86
CA MET A 205 9.13 13.45 -12.11
C MET A 205 9.52 13.52 -13.59
N SER A 206 8.83 12.77 -14.48
CA SER A 206 9.04 12.86 -15.92
C SER A 206 8.53 14.19 -16.52
N ARG A 207 7.80 15.00 -15.74
CA ARG A 207 7.22 16.28 -16.15
C ARG A 207 8.10 17.45 -15.74
N GLU A 208 8.21 18.45 -16.62
CA GLU A 208 8.89 19.70 -16.30
C GLU A 208 8.07 20.52 -15.29
N PRO A 209 8.69 21.07 -14.24
CA PRO A 209 8.02 21.99 -13.32
C PRO A 209 7.46 23.21 -14.06
N ALA A 210 6.31 23.73 -13.60
CA ALA A 210 5.65 24.93 -14.15
C ALA A 210 5.13 24.82 -15.59
N GLU A 211 5.13 23.64 -16.20
CA GLU A 211 4.61 23.41 -17.56
C GLU A 211 3.07 23.19 -17.59
N LEU A 212 2.30 24.04 -16.91
CA LEU A 212 0.84 23.89 -16.82
C LEU A 212 0.12 24.03 -18.18
N ARG A 213 0.74 24.71 -19.16
CA ARG A 213 0.14 24.96 -20.48
C ARG A 213 -0.07 23.68 -21.30
N GLY A 214 0.76 22.66 -21.07
CA GLY A 214 0.64 21.36 -21.73
C GLY A 214 -0.31 20.38 -21.03
N TYR A 215 -0.81 20.74 -19.84
CA TYR A 215 -1.63 19.83 -19.05
C TYR A 215 -3.10 19.92 -19.45
N PRO A 216 -3.78 18.79 -19.75
CA PRO A 216 -5.19 18.80 -20.09
C PRO A 216 -6.05 19.05 -18.84
N ILE A 217 -6.16 20.30 -18.39
CA ILE A 217 -7.04 20.75 -17.28
C ILE A 217 -8.48 20.90 -17.80
N ARG A 218 -8.99 19.96 -18.60
CA ARG A 218 -10.44 19.89 -18.80
C ARG A 218 -11.03 19.19 -17.59
N THR A 219 -11.25 19.93 -16.52
CA THR A 219 -12.15 19.50 -15.47
C THR A 219 -13.56 19.36 -16.08
N PRO A 220 -14.36 18.35 -15.71
CA PRO A 220 -15.77 18.34 -16.07
C PRO A 220 -16.44 19.66 -15.64
N GLU A 221 -17.41 20.13 -16.42
CA GLU A 221 -18.25 21.28 -16.01
C GLU A 221 -18.91 20.93 -14.67
N PHE A 222 -18.74 21.79 -13.66
CA PHE A 222 -19.38 21.63 -12.36
C PHE A 222 -20.29 22.83 -12.09
N GLU A 223 -21.50 22.55 -11.61
CA GLU A 223 -22.47 23.55 -11.19
C GLU A 223 -22.43 23.66 -9.66
N ILE A 224 -22.33 24.89 -9.13
CA ILE A 224 -22.40 25.13 -7.69
C ILE A 224 -23.88 25.19 -7.29
N THR A 225 -24.45 24.06 -6.88
CA THR A 225 -25.78 24.01 -6.25
C THR A 225 -25.65 24.32 -4.76
N GLY A 226 -25.38 25.58 -4.44
CA GLY A 226 -25.41 26.07 -3.06
C GLY A 226 -26.24 27.34 -3.01
N GLU A 227 -27.39 27.29 -2.34
CA GLU A 227 -28.11 28.50 -1.93
C GLU A 227 -27.12 29.36 -1.14
N ARG A 228 -26.84 30.56 -1.65
CA ARG A 228 -26.05 31.55 -0.90
C ARG A 228 -26.75 31.81 0.43
N PRO A 229 -26.04 31.77 1.57
CA PRO A 229 -26.57 32.30 2.82
C PRO A 229 -26.85 33.81 2.70
#